data_AF-A0A6N4XX64-F1
#
_entry.id   AF-A0A6N4XX64-F1
#
_cell.length_a   1.000
_cell.length_b   1.000
_cell.length_c   1.000
_cell.angle_alpha   90.00
_cell.angle_beta   90.00
_cell.angle_gamma   90.00
#
_symmetry.space_group_name_H-M   'P 1'
#
loop_
_entity.id
_entity.type
_entity.pdbx_description
1 polymer ?
#
loop_
_entity_poly.entity_id
_entity_poly.type
_entity_poly.pdbx_seq_one_letter_code
_entity_poly.pdbx_strand_id
1 'polypeptide(L)'
;MVNFSRFYNEDFIFNSNGGGISIFPANSCGMNISGNTIAAAPGGLGAGVYAIHASSPYTQLTITGGGGSGGSRIGICSASFLGAQEIKNIGNSTVDIYPTQVKDVMTISSKENLKSYKIFDEAGKLISSASLGINKKEVNMSGIMPGNYIISVETQTQTVNKKIIKH
;
A
#
# COMPACT_ATOMS: atom_id res chain seq x y z
N MET A 1 6.91 -14.65 7.52
CA MET A 1 7.62 -15.85 8.04
C MET A 1 9.05 -15.45 8.32
N VAL A 2 9.50 -15.59 9.56
CA VAL A 2 10.89 -15.36 9.95
C VAL A 2 11.55 -16.71 10.25
N ASN A 3 12.75 -16.98 9.74
CA ASN A 3 13.44 -18.28 9.88
C ASN A 3 14.88 -18.07 10.38
N PHE A 4 15.29 -18.83 11.40
CA PHE A 4 16.51 -18.64 12.18
C PHE A 4 17.48 -19.83 12.06
N SER A 5 18.79 -19.61 12.22
CA SER A 5 19.85 -20.63 12.08
C SER A 5 20.61 -20.94 13.40
N ARG A 6 21.28 -22.10 13.47
CA ARG A 6 21.69 -22.80 14.72
C ARG A 6 22.88 -22.18 15.49
N PHE A 7 23.46 -21.08 15.03
CA PHE A 7 24.73 -20.58 15.58
C PHE A 7 24.63 -19.08 15.90
N TYR A 8 24.58 -18.80 17.21
CA TYR A 8 24.64 -17.48 17.90
C TYR A 8 23.38 -16.60 17.85
N ASN A 9 23.32 -15.62 18.77
CA ASN A 9 22.18 -14.77 19.17
C ASN A 9 21.46 -14.11 17.99
N GLU A 10 20.62 -14.87 17.29
CA GLU A 10 19.74 -14.33 16.28
C GLU A 10 18.51 -13.75 16.97
N ASP A 11 18.47 -12.43 16.98
CA ASP A 11 17.39 -11.62 17.47
C ASP A 11 16.88 -10.68 16.38
N PHE A 12 15.61 -10.32 16.51
CA PHE A 12 14.95 -9.31 15.70
C PHE A 12 14.29 -8.33 16.66
N ILE A 13 14.84 -7.12 16.67
CA ILE A 13 14.40 -6.01 17.50
C ILE A 13 13.62 -5.07 16.59
N PHE A 14 12.36 -4.86 16.92
CA PHE A 14 11.44 -4.03 16.15
C PHE A 14 11.33 -2.65 16.78
N ASN A 15 11.49 -1.61 15.98
CA ASN A 15 11.36 -0.22 16.39
C ASN A 15 10.47 0.52 15.40
N SER A 16 9.65 1.46 15.86
CA SER A 16 8.89 2.34 14.98
C SER A 16 9.05 3.80 15.35
N ASN A 17 8.80 4.68 14.39
CA ASN A 17 8.66 6.11 14.65
C ASN A 17 7.26 6.50 15.17
N GLY A 18 6.37 5.52 15.40
CA GLY A 18 5.04 5.70 15.99
C GLY A 18 4.95 5.20 17.45
N GLY A 19 6.08 5.00 18.12
CA GLY A 19 6.11 4.60 19.54
C GLY A 19 6.41 3.12 19.77
N GLY A 20 6.04 2.65 20.97
CA GLY A 20 6.44 1.34 21.49
C GLY A 20 5.85 0.18 20.70
N ILE A 21 6.61 -0.91 20.59
CA ILE A 21 6.21 -2.11 19.84
C ILE A 21 5.66 -3.18 20.78
N SER A 22 4.55 -3.79 20.38
CA SER A 22 4.02 -5.04 20.92
C SER A 22 4.03 -6.12 19.86
N ILE A 23 4.40 -7.35 20.24
CA ILE A 23 4.58 -8.49 19.34
C ILE A 23 3.63 -9.61 19.75
N PHE A 24 2.81 -10.06 18.80
CA PHE A 24 1.84 -11.13 19.00
C PHE A 24 2.20 -12.34 18.13
N PRO A 25 2.44 -13.53 18.70
CA PRO A 25 2.72 -14.73 17.92
C PRO A 25 1.43 -15.27 17.29
N ALA A 26 1.42 -15.45 15.97
CA ALA A 26 0.35 -16.17 15.29
C ALA A 26 0.67 -17.68 15.21
N ASN A 27 1.92 -18.01 14.91
CA ASN A 27 2.48 -19.36 14.97
C ASN A 27 3.98 -19.23 15.25
N SER A 28 4.51 -19.93 16.24
CA SER A 28 5.94 -19.88 16.56
C SER A 28 6.44 -21.21 17.10
N CYS A 29 7.64 -21.61 16.67
CA CYS A 29 8.35 -22.77 17.16
C CYS A 29 9.77 -22.35 17.54
N GLY A 30 10.21 -22.65 18.77
CA GLY A 30 11.60 -22.40 19.19
C GLY A 30 11.98 -20.92 19.32
N MET A 31 11.01 -20.03 19.52
CA MET A 31 11.21 -18.57 19.57
C MET A 31 10.64 -17.97 20.86
N ASN A 32 11.34 -16.99 21.43
CA ASN A 32 10.92 -16.20 22.58
C ASN A 32 10.63 -14.76 22.18
N ILE A 33 9.64 -14.15 22.85
CA ILE A 33 9.31 -12.74 22.71
C ILE A 33 9.65 -12.04 24.03
N SER A 34 10.42 -10.96 23.98
CA SER A 34 10.70 -10.09 25.12
C SER A 34 10.58 -8.64 24.69
N GLY A 35 9.49 -7.98 25.09
CA GLY A 35 9.17 -6.62 24.65
C GLY A 35 9.05 -6.51 23.13
N ASN A 36 9.95 -5.73 22.53
CA ASN A 36 10.05 -5.53 21.08
C ASN A 36 11.03 -6.48 20.39
N THR A 37 11.51 -7.51 21.09
CA THR A 37 12.52 -8.43 20.58
C THR A 37 11.96 -9.83 20.40
N ILE A 38 12.28 -10.46 19.27
CA ILE A 38 12.06 -11.88 19.01
C ILE A 38 13.42 -12.54 18.90
N ALA A 39 13.70 -13.54 19.73
CA ALA A 39 14.97 -14.24 19.72
C ALA A 39 14.78 -15.76 19.75
N ALA A 40 15.67 -16.50 19.11
CA ALA A 40 15.65 -17.96 19.19
C ALA A 40 15.81 -18.42 20.64
N ALA A 41 15.17 -19.53 21.01
CA ALA A 41 15.43 -20.16 22.30
C ALA A 41 16.93 -20.56 22.40
N PRO A 42 17.56 -20.50 23.58
CA PRO A 42 18.97 -20.82 23.74
C PRO A 42 19.33 -22.18 23.13
N GLY A 43 20.27 -22.21 22.18
CA GLY A 43 20.72 -23.43 21.49
C GLY A 43 19.71 -24.05 20.51
N GLY A 44 18.58 -23.39 20.26
CA GLY A 44 17.49 -23.86 19.42
C GLY A 44 17.49 -23.28 18.01
N LEU A 45 16.82 -24.00 17.10
CA LEU A 45 16.33 -23.43 15.85
C LEU A 45 14.91 -22.97 16.08
N GLY A 46 14.50 -21.92 15.37
CA GLY A 46 13.13 -21.47 15.45
C GLY A 46 12.64 -20.74 14.22
N ALA A 47 11.33 -20.68 14.11
CA ALA A 47 10.65 -19.96 13.06
C ALA A 47 9.28 -19.51 13.55
N GLY A 48 8.76 -18.44 12.95
CA GLY A 48 7.43 -18.00 13.29
C GLY A 48 6.81 -16.97 12.34
N VAL A 49 5.54 -16.72 12.61
CA VAL A 49 4.71 -15.67 12.05
C VAL A 49 4.23 -14.81 13.21
N TYR A 50 4.53 -13.51 13.14
CA TYR A 50 4.26 -12.55 14.19
C TYR A 50 3.49 -11.37 13.63
N ALA A 51 2.54 -10.85 14.41
CA ALA A 51 1.95 -9.55 14.19
C ALA A 51 2.71 -8.52 15.03
N ILE A 52 3.19 -7.46 14.37
CA ILE A 52 3.93 -6.37 14.98
C ILE A 52 3.02 -5.14 15.03
N HIS A 53 2.78 -4.62 16.22
CA HIS A 53 1.91 -3.47 16.46
C HIS A 53 2.69 -2.33 17.12
N ALA A 54 2.56 -1.11 16.60
CA ALA A 54 3.09 0.10 17.22
C ALA A 54 1.97 0.83 17.98
N SER A 55 2.30 1.50 19.07
CA SER A 55 1.31 2.21 19.90
C SER A 55 0.59 3.36 19.19
N SER A 56 1.18 3.94 18.14
CA SER A 56 0.60 5.02 17.32
C SER A 56 0.91 4.79 15.83
N PRO A 57 0.21 5.51 14.91
CA PRO A 57 0.51 5.45 13.48
C PRO A 57 1.99 5.75 13.19
N TYR A 58 2.58 4.99 12.29
CA TYR A 58 4.00 5.07 11.94
C TYR A 58 4.19 5.04 10.42
N THR A 59 5.29 5.62 9.95
CA THR A 59 5.71 5.56 8.54
C THR A 59 6.98 4.74 8.37
N GLN A 60 7.68 4.44 9.46
CA GLN A 60 8.89 3.64 9.47
C GLN A 60 8.81 2.58 10.56
N LEU A 61 9.02 1.32 10.15
CA LEU A 61 9.33 0.20 11.02
C LEU A 61 10.76 -0.24 10.72
N THR A 62 11.62 -0.16 11.71
CA THR A 62 13.03 -0.54 11.62
C THR A 62 13.23 -1.88 12.33
N ILE A 63 13.84 -2.83 11.65
CA ILE A 63 14.20 -4.13 12.20
C ILE A 63 15.72 -4.17 12.32
N THR A 64 16.22 -4.39 13.54
CA THR A 64 17.66 -4.54 13.85
C THR A 64 17.90 -5.86 14.54
N GLY A 65 19.16 -6.32 14.61
CA GLY A 65 19.53 -7.54 15.32
C GLY A 65 20.83 -8.14 14.81
N GLY A 66 21.34 -9.17 15.50
CA GLY A 66 22.60 -9.84 15.19
C GLY A 66 22.57 -10.69 13.92
N GLY A 67 21.37 -11.17 13.53
CA GLY A 67 21.19 -12.09 12.41
C GLY A 67 21.84 -13.46 12.62
N GLY A 68 21.45 -14.45 11.82
CA GLY A 68 22.05 -15.79 11.84
C GLY A 68 23.35 -15.89 11.02
N SER A 69 24.12 -16.97 11.21
CA SER A 69 25.36 -17.25 10.44
C SER A 69 25.17 -17.32 8.93
N GLY A 70 23.94 -17.61 8.46
CA GLY A 70 23.56 -17.61 7.03
C GLY A 70 22.77 -16.36 6.61
N GLY A 71 22.73 -15.34 7.47
CA GLY A 71 21.77 -14.26 7.41
C GLY A 71 20.39 -14.69 7.93
N SER A 72 19.46 -13.76 7.83
CA SER A 72 18.11 -13.88 8.37
C SER A 72 17.08 -13.88 7.25
N ARG A 73 16.13 -14.84 7.25
CA ARG A 73 15.03 -14.85 6.28
C ARG A 73 13.81 -14.17 6.88
N ILE A 74 13.36 -13.09 6.24
CA ILE A 74 12.15 -12.36 6.63
C ILE A 74 11.19 -12.33 5.45
N GLY A 75 9.94 -12.75 5.68
CA GLY A 75 8.84 -12.62 4.74
C GLY A 75 7.70 -11.80 5.35
N ILE A 76 7.23 -10.80 4.59
CA ILE A 76 6.10 -9.93 4.95
C ILE A 76 4.83 -10.51 4.31
N CYS A 77 3.74 -10.61 5.06
CA CYS A 77 2.46 -11.06 4.50
C CYS A 77 1.91 -9.97 3.57
N SER A 78 1.46 -10.34 2.37
CA SER A 78 0.88 -9.39 1.41
C SER A 78 -0.36 -8.67 1.95
N ALA A 79 -1.10 -9.29 2.87
CA ALA A 79 -2.22 -8.67 3.58
C ALA A 79 -1.79 -7.58 4.59
N SER A 80 -0.52 -7.56 5.01
CA SER A 80 0.03 -6.52 5.90
C SER A 80 0.30 -5.20 5.18
N PHE A 81 0.38 -5.25 3.84
CA PHE A 81 0.31 -4.06 3.00
C PHE A 81 -1.13 -3.93 2.53
N LEU A 82 -1.88 -3.00 3.11
CA LEU A 82 -3.05 -2.44 2.44
C LEU A 82 -2.50 -1.71 1.22
N GLY A 83 -2.29 -2.43 0.13
CA GLY A 83 -1.77 -1.86 -1.10
C GLY A 83 -2.70 -0.76 -1.55
N ALA A 84 -2.28 0.48 -1.30
CA ALA A 84 -3.05 1.70 -1.46
C ALA A 84 -4.56 1.42 -1.46
N GLN A 85 -5.13 1.05 -0.31
CA GLN A 85 -6.51 1.49 -0.13
C GLN A 85 -6.41 3.00 -0.29
N GLU A 86 -6.95 3.50 -1.41
CA GLU A 86 -7.21 4.92 -1.61
C GLU A 86 -7.71 5.39 -0.26
N ILE A 87 -6.99 6.33 0.36
CA ILE A 87 -7.58 7.09 1.44
C ILE A 87 -8.84 7.67 0.80
N LYS A 88 -9.98 7.03 1.06
CA LYS A 88 -11.25 7.71 1.00
C LYS A 88 -11.01 8.84 1.97
N ASN A 89 -10.69 10.01 1.45
CA ASN A 89 -10.88 11.23 2.20
C ASN A 89 -12.37 11.19 2.53
N ILE A 90 -12.71 10.68 3.71
CA ILE A 90 -14.03 10.79 4.33
C ILE A 90 -14.12 12.26 4.76
N GLY A 91 -14.21 13.10 3.74
CA GLY A 91 -13.92 14.52 3.76
C GLY A 91 -14.13 15.01 2.34
N ASN A 92 -15.37 14.93 1.86
CA ASN A 92 -15.86 15.61 0.65
C ASN A 92 -14.93 15.54 -0.57
N SER A 93 -14.71 14.37 -1.17
CA SER A 93 -14.13 14.34 -2.52
C SER A 93 -15.05 15.13 -3.45
N THR A 94 -14.56 16.28 -3.93
CA THR A 94 -15.30 17.12 -4.88
C THR A 94 -15.42 16.42 -6.22
N VAL A 95 -14.57 15.44 -6.51
CA VAL A 95 -14.54 14.65 -7.74
C VAL A 95 -14.47 13.16 -7.41
N ASP A 96 -15.39 12.39 -7.94
CA ASP A 96 -15.44 10.93 -7.90
C ASP A 96 -15.20 10.35 -9.30
N ILE A 97 -14.40 9.30 -9.39
CA ILE A 97 -14.09 8.61 -10.65
C ILE A 97 -14.29 7.12 -10.44
N TYR A 98 -15.20 6.51 -11.21
CA TYR A 98 -15.59 5.11 -11.05
C TYR A 98 -16.09 4.45 -12.35
N PRO A 99 -15.86 3.13 -12.54
CA PRO A 99 -14.92 2.33 -11.77
C PRO A 99 -13.47 2.70 -12.10
N THR A 100 -12.55 2.45 -11.17
CA THR A 100 -11.10 2.61 -11.40
C THR A 100 -10.47 1.38 -12.05
N GLN A 101 -11.14 0.23 -11.98
CA GLN A 101 -10.89 -0.95 -12.80
C GLN A 101 -11.96 -0.98 -13.89
N VAL A 102 -11.59 -0.54 -15.10
CA VAL A 102 -12.54 -0.28 -16.19
C VAL A 102 -12.30 -1.25 -17.34
N LYS A 103 -13.40 -1.76 -17.92
CA LYS A 103 -13.37 -2.47 -19.21
C LYS A 103 -13.66 -1.51 -20.34
N ASP A 104 -14.83 -0.88 -20.31
CA ASP A 104 -15.30 -0.10 -21.48
C ASP A 104 -15.61 1.34 -21.15
N VAL A 105 -16.23 1.64 -20.01
CA VAL A 105 -16.67 3.00 -19.67
C VAL A 105 -16.38 3.31 -18.21
N MET A 106 -15.83 4.50 -17.96
CA MET A 106 -15.73 5.08 -16.62
C MET A 106 -16.48 6.41 -16.55
N THR A 107 -16.91 6.77 -15.35
CA THR A 107 -17.62 8.02 -15.06
C THR A 107 -16.76 8.90 -14.18
N ILE A 108 -16.67 10.17 -14.56
CA ILE A 108 -16.19 11.27 -13.72
C ILE A 108 -17.43 12.03 -13.23
N SER A 109 -17.57 12.20 -11.93
CA SER A 109 -18.66 12.93 -11.30
C SER A 109 -18.08 13.95 -10.33
N SER A 110 -18.66 15.14 -10.23
CA SER A 110 -18.17 16.18 -9.34
C SER A 110 -19.32 16.99 -8.75
N LYS A 111 -19.09 17.55 -7.56
CA LYS A 111 -19.99 18.53 -6.92
C LYS A 111 -19.90 19.91 -7.57
N GLU A 112 -18.84 20.18 -8.34
CA GLU A 112 -18.61 21.43 -9.06
C GLU A 112 -18.42 21.17 -10.56
N ASN A 113 -18.36 22.25 -11.37
CA ASN A 113 -18.12 22.11 -12.80
C ASN A 113 -16.71 21.59 -13.07
N LEU A 114 -16.63 20.52 -13.87
CA LEU A 114 -15.39 20.01 -14.42
C LEU A 114 -14.93 20.97 -15.53
N LYS A 115 -13.66 21.38 -15.50
CA LYS A 115 -13.03 22.18 -16.57
C LYS A 115 -12.43 21.28 -17.64
N SER A 116 -11.74 20.23 -17.24
CA SER A 116 -11.11 19.30 -18.18
C SER A 116 -10.76 17.97 -17.54
N TYR A 117 -10.50 16.97 -18.39
CA TYR A 117 -9.76 15.78 -17.99
C TYR A 117 -8.66 15.46 -18.99
N LYS A 118 -7.64 14.74 -18.52
CA LYS A 118 -6.54 14.18 -19.31
C LYS A 118 -6.25 12.77 -18.83
N ILE A 119 -5.99 11.85 -19.74
CA ILE A 119 -5.61 10.46 -19.46
C ILE A 119 -4.22 10.23 -20.03
N PHE A 120 -3.33 9.71 -19.21
CA PHE A 120 -1.96 9.39 -19.56
C PHE A 120 -1.69 7.89 -19.38
N ASP A 121 -0.86 7.31 -20.24
CA ASP A 121 -0.30 5.97 -20.01
C ASP A 121 0.85 6.00 -18.99
N GLU A 122 1.44 4.82 -18.71
CA GLU A 122 2.54 4.65 -17.75
C GLU A 122 3.81 5.43 -18.13
N ALA A 123 4.00 5.73 -19.42
CA ALA A 123 5.12 6.53 -19.92
C ALA A 123 4.82 8.04 -19.87
N GLY A 124 3.63 8.45 -19.42
CA GLY A 124 3.20 9.84 -19.38
C GLY A 124 2.69 10.37 -20.72
N LYS A 125 2.48 9.51 -21.73
CA LYS A 125 1.93 9.92 -23.02
C LYS A 125 0.44 10.20 -22.87
N LEU A 126 -0.02 11.33 -23.42
CA LEU A 126 -1.43 11.68 -23.46
C LEU A 126 -2.21 10.75 -24.39
N ILE A 127 -3.22 10.09 -23.86
CA ILE A 127 -4.09 9.15 -24.57
C ILE A 127 -5.42 9.79 -24.94
N SER A 128 -5.99 10.56 -24.02
CA SER A 128 -7.28 11.21 -24.22
C SER A 128 -7.41 12.45 -23.36
N SER A 129 -8.14 13.45 -23.85
CA SER A 129 -8.49 14.63 -23.08
C SER A 129 -9.77 15.27 -23.62
N ALA A 130 -10.45 16.03 -22.76
CA ALA A 130 -11.50 16.94 -23.20
C ALA A 130 -11.63 18.10 -22.24
N SER A 131 -12.01 19.27 -22.78
CA SER A 131 -12.59 20.35 -21.98
C SER A 131 -14.04 20.05 -21.68
N LEU A 132 -14.47 20.41 -20.49
CA LEU A 132 -15.79 20.14 -19.94
C LEU A 132 -16.39 21.46 -19.41
N GLY A 133 -17.71 21.47 -19.30
CA GLY A 133 -18.49 22.52 -18.62
C GLY A 133 -19.67 21.91 -17.86
N ILE A 134 -19.52 20.64 -17.48
CA ILE A 134 -20.54 19.81 -16.86
C ILE A 134 -19.96 19.17 -15.60
N ASN A 135 -20.83 18.69 -14.71
CA ASN A 135 -20.44 18.08 -13.45
C ASN A 135 -20.32 16.54 -13.53
N LYS A 136 -20.79 15.92 -14.62
CA LYS A 136 -20.72 14.47 -14.84
C LYS A 136 -20.37 14.14 -16.28
N LYS A 137 -19.38 13.27 -16.49
CA LYS A 137 -18.92 12.85 -17.82
C LYS A 137 -18.61 11.36 -17.85
N GLU A 138 -19.18 10.67 -18.83
CA GLU A 138 -18.75 9.32 -19.21
C GLU A 138 -17.57 9.39 -20.18
N VAL A 139 -16.57 8.56 -19.93
CA VAL A 139 -15.36 8.42 -20.73
C VAL A 139 -15.30 7.00 -21.26
N ASN A 140 -15.28 6.88 -22.58
CA ASN A 140 -15.12 5.61 -23.27
C ASN A 140 -13.64 5.21 -23.28
N MET A 141 -13.39 4.00 -22.80
CA MET A 141 -12.09 3.35 -22.69
C MET A 141 -11.99 2.08 -23.55
N SER A 142 -13.04 1.66 -24.26
CA SER A 142 -13.10 0.35 -24.94
C SER A 142 -12.01 0.16 -26.01
N GLY A 143 -11.58 1.24 -26.66
CA GLY A 143 -10.51 1.23 -27.66
C GLY A 143 -9.09 1.36 -27.10
N ILE A 144 -8.93 1.43 -25.79
CA ILE A 144 -7.63 1.61 -25.12
C ILE A 144 -7.06 0.25 -24.72
N MET A 145 -5.77 0.03 -24.95
CA MET A 145 -5.10 -1.22 -24.60
C MET A 145 -5.11 -1.46 -23.08
N PRO A 146 -5.23 -2.72 -22.62
CA PRO A 146 -5.08 -3.05 -21.21
C PRO A 146 -3.75 -2.55 -20.63
N GLY A 147 -3.77 -2.04 -19.40
CA GLY A 147 -2.62 -1.43 -18.77
C GLY A 147 -2.97 -0.47 -17.63
N ASN A 148 -1.96 0.14 -16.99
CA ASN A 148 -2.19 1.18 -16.01
C ASN A 148 -2.21 2.58 -16.66
N TYR A 149 -3.09 3.42 -16.17
CA TYR A 149 -3.28 4.79 -16.65
C TYR A 149 -3.42 5.74 -15.47
N ILE A 150 -3.14 7.02 -15.71
CA ILE A 150 -3.42 8.10 -14.77
C ILE A 150 -4.44 9.04 -15.42
N ILE A 151 -5.57 9.26 -14.75
CA ILE A 151 -6.50 10.32 -15.10
C ILE A 151 -6.24 11.54 -14.22
N SER A 152 -6.12 12.70 -14.85
CA SER A 152 -6.06 14.01 -14.22
C SER A 152 -7.35 14.76 -14.53
N VAL A 153 -8.07 15.19 -13.51
CA VAL A 153 -9.34 15.92 -13.63
C VAL A 153 -9.18 17.29 -13.00
N GLU A 154 -9.41 18.33 -13.79
CA GLU A 154 -9.34 19.72 -13.36
C GLU A 154 -10.75 20.27 -13.13
N THR A 155 -10.95 20.91 -11.99
CA THR A 155 -12.16 21.64 -11.63
C THR A 155 -11.88 23.13 -11.49
N GLN A 156 -12.85 23.89 -11.01
CA GLN A 156 -12.63 25.30 -10.71
C GLN A 156 -11.64 25.50 -9.56
N THR A 157 -11.63 24.61 -8.58
CA THR A 157 -10.90 24.79 -7.33
C THR A 157 -9.67 23.89 -7.20
N GLN A 158 -9.62 22.75 -7.90
CA GLN A 158 -8.57 21.75 -7.70
C GLN A 158 -8.30 20.89 -8.93
N THR A 159 -7.17 20.17 -8.88
CA THR A 159 -6.84 19.10 -9.81
C THR A 159 -6.70 17.79 -9.05
N VAL A 160 -7.42 16.76 -9.49
CA VAL A 160 -7.41 15.42 -8.89
C VAL A 160 -6.76 14.44 -9.85
N ASN A 161 -5.76 13.71 -9.39
CA ASN A 161 -5.12 12.63 -10.14
C ASN A 161 -5.52 11.28 -9.56
N LYS A 162 -5.91 10.33 -10.42
CA LYS A 162 -6.31 8.98 -10.01
C LYS A 162 -5.72 7.91 -10.91
N LYS A 163 -5.31 6.78 -10.33
CA LYS A 163 -4.87 5.62 -11.09
C LYS A 163 -6.08 4.85 -11.61
N ILE A 164 -6.02 4.44 -12.88
CA ILE A 164 -7.01 3.61 -13.56
C ILE A 164 -6.31 2.36 -14.09
N ILE A 165 -6.98 1.21 -14.00
CA ILE A 165 -6.54 -0.07 -14.55
C ILE A 165 -7.52 -0.44 -15.65
N LYS A 166 -7.02 -0.54 -16.89
CA LYS A 166 -7.80 -1.03 -18.04
C LYS A 166 -7.56 -2.53 -18.20
N HIS A 167 -8.66 -3.29 -18.26
CA HIS A 167 -8.65 -4.73 -18.54
C HIS A 167 -8.92 -5.05 -20.01
#